data_AF-A0A3M1RIZ8-F1
#
_entry.id   AF-A0A3M1RIZ8-F1
#
_cell.length_a   1.000
_cell.length_b   1.000
_cell.length_c   1.000
_cell.angle_alpha   90.00
_cell.angle_beta   90.00
_cell.angle_gamma   90.00
#
_symmetry.space_group_name_H-M   'P 1'
#
loop_
_entity.id
_entity.type
_entity.pdbx_description
1 polymer ?
#
loop_
_entity_poly.entity_id
_entity_poly.type
_entity_poly.pdbx_seq_one_letter_code
_entity_poly.pdbx_strand_id
1 'polypeptide(L)' 'MNTSVLIIFTRFPVAGETKTRLIPAVGAEGAAKLHKKMAERVIASARRFRGNNKVKIEIHYEGGNGEALKE' A
#
# COMPACT_ATOMS: atom_id res chain seq x y z
N MET A 1 17.72 -23.04 -6.86
CA MET A 1 17.82 -21.75 -6.15
C MET A 1 16.40 -21.29 -5.84
N ASN A 2 15.99 -21.25 -4.57
CA ASN A 2 14.63 -20.81 -4.22
C ASN A 2 14.55 -19.29 -4.25
N THR A 3 13.77 -18.74 -5.19
CA THR A 3 13.41 -17.33 -5.19
C THR A 3 12.33 -17.14 -4.13
N SER A 4 12.62 -16.35 -3.10
CA SER A 4 11.62 -15.99 -2.09
C SER A 4 10.71 -14.88 -2.62
N VAL A 5 9.44 -14.88 -2.21
CA VAL A 5 8.45 -13.88 -2.62
C VAL A 5 7.99 -13.09 -1.40
N LEU A 6 8.08 -11.76 -1.48
CA LEU A 6 7.48 -10.83 -0.51
C LEU A 6 6.15 -10.34 -1.07
N ILE A 7 5.05 -10.73 -0.42
CA ILE A 7 3.70 -10.36 -0.81
C ILE A 7 3.20 -9.24 0.12
N ILE A 8 2.74 -8.13 -0.47
CA ILE A 8 2.17 -6.99 0.24
C ILE A 8 0.67 -6.91 -0.11
N PHE A 9 -0.17 -7.14 0.89
CA PHE A 9 -1.61 -6.90 0.78
C PHE A 9 -1.95 -5.50 1.29
N THR A 10 -2.72 -4.76 0.51
CA THR A 10 -3.24 -3.46 0.92
C THR A 10 -4.65 -3.24 0.40
N ARG A 11 -5.31 -2.17 0.86
CA ARG A 11 -6.54 -1.68 0.26
C ARG A 11 -6.24 -0.48 -0.64
N PHE A 12 -7.12 -0.23 -1.61
CA PHE A 12 -7.04 1.01 -2.37
C PHE A 12 -7.56 2.19 -1.53
N PRO A 13 -6.90 3.36 -1.57
CA PRO A 13 -7.21 4.49 -0.69
C PRO A 13 -8.51 5.21 -1.10
N VAL A 14 -9.66 4.59 -0.83
CA VAL A 14 -10.98 5.22 -0.99
C VAL A 14 -11.39 5.88 0.32
N ALA A 15 -11.84 7.12 0.24
CA ALA A 15 -12.38 7.87 1.37
C ALA A 15 -13.62 7.16 1.94
N GLY A 16 -13.68 7.00 3.26
CA GLY A 16 -14.79 6.31 3.92
C GLY A 16 -14.66 4.78 3.97
N GLU A 17 -13.75 4.19 3.19
CA GLU A 17 -13.55 2.72 3.15
C GLU A 17 -12.22 2.29 3.77
N THR A 18 -11.22 3.18 3.75
CA THR A 18 -9.89 2.90 4.30
C THR A 18 -9.66 3.65 5.61
N LYS A 19 -9.00 2.94 6.55
CA LYS A 19 -8.63 3.47 7.87
C LYS A 19 -9.80 4.20 8.56
N THR A 20 -10.98 3.60 8.51
CA THR A 20 -12.24 4.22 8.96
C THR A 20 -12.24 4.67 10.42
N ARG A 21 -11.47 3.98 11.27
CA ARG A 21 -11.23 4.37 12.67
C ARG A 21 -10.50 5.71 12.84
N LEU A 22 -9.82 6.20 11.79
CA LEU A 22 -9.13 7.51 11.79
C LEU A 22 -10.01 8.65 11.29
N ILE A 23 -11.16 8.35 10.69
CA ILE A 23 -12.08 9.36 10.16
C ILE A 23 -12.49 10.41 11.21
N PRO A 24 -12.80 10.05 12.48
CA PRO A 24 -13.13 11.07 13.49
C PRO A 24 -12.02 12.09 13.75
N ALA A 25 -10.75 11.73 13.52
CA ALA A 25 -9.60 12.58 13.78
C ALA A 25 -9.12 13.37 12.54
N VAL A 26 -9.21 12.78 11.35
CA VAL A 26 -8.61 13.35 10.12
C VAL A 26 -9.58 13.47 8.94
N GLY A 27 -10.85 13.11 9.12
CA GLY A 27 -11.84 13.03 8.04
C GLY A 27 -11.63 11.85 7.10
N ALA A 28 -12.63 11.56 6.27
CA ALA A 28 -12.61 10.46 5.30
C ALA A 28 -11.48 10.60 4.27
N GLU A 29 -11.30 11.81 3.74
CA GLU A 29 -10.21 12.16 2.81
C GLU A 29 -8.84 12.05 3.47
N GLY A 30 -8.69 12.54 4.71
CA GLY A 30 -7.44 12.45 5.43
C GLY A 30 -7.05 11.00 5.72
N ALA A 31 -8.03 10.15 6.07
CA ALA A 31 -7.82 8.73 6.29
C ALA A 31 -7.32 8.02 5.00
N ALA A 32 -7.93 8.30 3.85
CA ALA A 32 -7.50 7.75 2.55
C ALA A 32 -6.11 8.23 2.14
N LYS A 33 -5.83 9.54 2.26
CA LYS A 33 -4.51 10.12 1.97
C LYS A 33 -3.42 9.54 2.87
N LEU A 34 -3.72 9.33 4.15
CA LEU A 34 -2.78 8.71 5.08
C LEU A 34 -2.51 7.25 4.68
N HIS A 35 -3.56 6.49 4.36
CA HIS A 35 -3.42 5.12 3.88
C HIS A 35 -2.54 5.04 2.62
N LYS A 36 -2.75 5.93 1.65
CA LYS A 36 -1.90 6.05 0.44
C LYS A 36 -0.42 6.25 0.81
N LYS A 37 -0.11 7.25 1.64
CA LYS A 37 1.27 7.53 2.08
C LYS A 37 1.91 6.35 2.82
N MET A 38 1.14 5.64 3.66
CA MET A 38 1.63 4.46 4.35
C MET A 38 1.97 3.33 3.35
N ALA A 39 1.09 3.07 2.38
CA ALA A 39 1.31 2.07 1.35
C ALA A 39 2.55 2.40 0.50
N GLU A 40 2.68 3.63 0.02
CA GLU A 40 3.86 4.11 -0.72
C GLU A 40 5.16 3.90 0.06
N ARG A 41 5.18 4.21 1.36
CA ARG A 41 6.34 4.02 2.23
C ARG A 41 6.72 2.54 2.35
N VAL A 42 5.75 1.65 2.50
CA VAL A 42 5.98 0.20 2.55
C VAL A 42 6.55 -0.31 1.23
N ILE A 43 5.96 0.11 0.10
CA ILE A 43 6.42 -0.26 -1.25
C ILE A 43 7.85 0.22 -1.49
N ALA A 44 8.17 1.46 -1.14
CA ALA A 44 9.52 2.00 -1.24
C ALA A 44 10.53 1.21 -0.39
N SER A 45 10.13 0.78 0.81
CA SER A 45 10.97 -0.04 1.69
C SER A 45 11.20 -1.44 1.11
N ALA A 46 10.15 -2.06 0.58
CA ALA A 46 10.25 -3.36 -0.08
C ALA A 46 11.15 -3.31 -1.33
N ARG A 47 11.03 -2.25 -2.15
CA ARG A 47 11.90 -2.02 -3.31
C ARG A 47 13.39 -1.93 -2.90
N ARG A 48 13.70 -1.20 -1.82
CA ARG A 48 15.07 -1.15 -1.26
C ARG A 48 15.53 -2.52 -0.78
N PHE A 49 14.68 -3.25 -0.07
CA PHE A 49 14.98 -4.60 0.41
C PHE A 49 15.33 -5.56 -0.74
N ARG A 50 14.57 -5.52 -1.85
CA ARG A 50 14.89 -6.29 -3.06
C ARG A 50 16.22 -5.89 -3.71
N GLY A 51 16.63 -4.62 -3.63
CA GLY A 51 17.94 -4.21 -4.13
C GLY A 51 19.10 -4.99 -3.49
N ASN A 52 18.93 -5.40 -2.23
CA ASN A 52 19.95 -6.13 -1.46
C ASN A 52 19.67 -7.64 -1.35
N ASN A 53 18.54 -8.14 -1.86
CA ASN A 53 18.08 -9.52 -1.66
C ASN A 53 17.41 -10.06 -2.93
N LYS A 54 17.68 -11.31 -3.30
CA LYS A 54 17.07 -11.96 -4.47
C LYS A 54 15.62 -12.39 -4.17
N VAL A 55 14.72 -11.40 -4.11
CA VAL A 55 13.32 -11.55 -3.71
C VAL A 55 12.39 -10.94 -4.76
N LYS A 56 11.33 -11.67 -5.15
CA LYS A 56 10.25 -11.12 -5.97
C LYS A 56 9.29 -10.33 -5.08
N ILE A 57 8.82 -9.17 -5.53
CA ILE A 57 7.80 -8.39 -4.81
C ILE A 57 6.49 -8.52 -5.57
N GLU A 58 5.42 -8.86 -4.86
CA GLU A 58 4.06 -8.83 -5.36
C GLU A 58 3.19 -7.93 -4.48
N ILE A 59 2.36 -7.10 -5.12
CA ILE A 59 1.47 -6.18 -4.43
C ILE A 59 0.06 -6.51 -4.88
N HIS A 60 -0.80 -6.85 -3.93
CA HIS A 60 -2.19 -7.20 -4.16
C HIS A 60 -3.06 -6.20 -3.41
N TYR A 61 -4.07 -5.67 -4.09
CA TYR A 61 -4.96 -4.66 -3.52
C TYR A 61 -6.43 -5.08 -3.61
N GLU A 62 -7.19 -4.72 -2.57
CA GLU A 62 -8.64 -4.86 -2.50
C GLU A 62 -9.31 -3.49 -2.66
N GLY A 63 -10.31 -3.41 -3.55
CA GLY A 63 -11.05 -2.18 -3.89
C GLY A 63 -10.35 -1.30 -4.93
N GLY A 64 -11.11 -0.45 -5.63
CA GLY A 64 -10.62 0.56 -6.57
C GLY A 64 -10.22 0.08 -7.98
N ASN A 65 -10.41 0.94 -8.98
CA ASN A 65 -9.82 0.79 -10.31
C ASN A 65 -8.38 1.34 -10.22
N GLY A 66 -7.36 0.60 -10.65
CA GLY A 66 -5.92 0.81 -10.38
C GLY A 66 -5.26 2.14 -10.78
N GLU A 67 -6.01 3.23 -10.96
CA GLU A 67 -5.53 4.54 -11.40
C GLU A 67 -5.00 5.45 -10.28
N ALA A 68 -5.46 5.32 -9.02
CA ALA A 68 -5.03 6.24 -7.95
C ALA A 68 -3.69 5.90 -7.28
N LEU A 69 -3.10 4.76 -7.67
CA LEU A 69 -1.79 4.28 -7.23
C LEU A 69 -0.75 4.32 -8.36
N LYS A 70 -0.93 5.24 -9.33
CA LYS A 70 0.10 5.58 -10.31
C LYS A 70 1.20 6.41 -9.61
N GLU A 71 2.38 5.80 -9.65
CA GLU A 71 3.77 6.28 -9.45
C GLU A 71 4.08 7.30 -8.35
#